data_AF-A0A926BUZ2-F1
#
_entry.id   AF-A0A926BUZ2-F1
#
_cell.length_a   1.000
_cell.length_b   1.000
_cell.length_c   1.000
_cell.angle_alpha   90.00
_cell.angle_beta   90.00
_cell.angle_gamma   90.00
#
_symmetry.space_group_name_H-M   'P 1'
#
loop_
_entity.id
_entity.type
_entity.pdbx_description
1 polymer ?
#
loop_
_entity_poly.entity_id
_entity_poly.type
_entity_poly.pdbx_seq_one_letter_code
_entity_poly.pdbx_strand_id
1 'polypeptide(L)'
;LYRICSTGQTDAGTAGIFTRDTDTTMRVWSGTHGYPGEGNYLEFHKKYHNSGHRYWSVTDSKVDLGAKRVYHPDWVFDKVRGHANHFATIVDQEMWKFAASTGRNGTLTAPFDTELFGHWWFEGPQFIGRLMREIHRRPNLEAKTAANELDVKDPAMIVQIPEGSWGDGGDHRVWMNDKVNWTWPKIYEIEERFLKLLKSRTGDDTREERVLIQMAREQMLLQASDWQFLITTESAVDYATRRFNEHYRNASFLAGMVERARDKTPIPLSDHEELSRLESLNRVFPNLSLDWWNDDKSMLCAQN
;
A
#
# COMPACT_ATOMS: atom_id res chain seq x y z
N LEU A 1 19.00 0.99 9.14
CA LEU A 1 19.23 0.36 7.83
C LEU A 1 20.02 -0.91 8.05
N TYR A 2 19.49 -2.04 7.56
CA TYR A 2 20.08 -3.37 7.74
C TYR A 2 19.96 -4.17 6.44
N ARG A 3 20.64 -5.31 6.36
CA ARG A 3 20.33 -6.36 5.39
C ARG A 3 19.46 -7.42 6.07
N ILE A 4 18.56 -8.03 5.32
CA ILE A 4 17.73 -9.12 5.80
C ILE A 4 17.96 -10.38 4.97
N CYS A 5 17.88 -11.52 5.63
CA CYS A 5 17.87 -12.84 5.03
C CYS A 5 16.73 -13.65 5.65
N SER A 6 15.75 -14.04 4.84
CA SER A 6 14.56 -14.75 5.32
C SER A 6 14.86 -16.18 5.79
N THR A 7 15.91 -16.81 5.23
CA THR A 7 16.28 -18.22 5.50
C THR A 7 17.45 -18.35 6.47
N GLY A 8 18.06 -17.24 6.88
CA GLY A 8 19.36 -17.24 7.57
C GLY A 8 20.55 -17.69 6.69
N GLN A 9 20.30 -18.10 5.44
CA GLN A 9 21.31 -18.49 4.47
C GLN A 9 21.68 -17.30 3.59
N THR A 10 22.77 -16.61 3.92
CA THR A 10 23.23 -15.42 3.19
C THR A 10 23.55 -15.68 1.72
N ASP A 11 23.86 -16.93 1.38
CA ASP A 11 24.19 -17.38 0.02
C ASP A 11 22.98 -17.34 -0.93
N ALA A 12 21.75 -17.34 -0.40
CA ALA A 12 20.51 -17.18 -1.17
C ALA A 12 20.20 -15.70 -1.51
N GLY A 13 21.09 -14.78 -1.13
CA GLY A 13 20.91 -13.35 -1.30
C GLY A 13 20.37 -12.66 -0.04
N THR A 14 20.46 -11.33 -0.05
CA THR A 14 19.97 -10.46 1.03
C THR A 14 19.29 -9.23 0.43
N ALA A 15 18.36 -8.64 1.17
CA ALA A 15 17.69 -7.39 0.78
C ALA A 15 17.96 -6.27 1.79
N GLY A 16 18.08 -5.02 1.33
CA GLY A 16 18.17 -3.86 2.21
C GLY A 16 16.81 -3.52 2.84
N ILE A 17 16.79 -3.20 4.14
CA ILE A 17 15.57 -2.77 4.84
C ILE A 17 15.74 -1.44 5.59
N PHE A 18 14.69 -0.62 5.50
CA PHE A 18 14.49 0.59 6.26
C PHE A 18 13.38 0.38 7.29
N THR A 19 13.59 0.87 8.51
CA THR A 19 12.64 0.76 9.61
C THR A 19 11.91 2.08 9.79
N ARG A 20 10.60 2.03 10.04
CA ARG A 20 9.81 3.22 10.40
C ARG A 20 10.31 3.80 11.72
N ASP A 21 10.62 5.10 11.72
CA ASP A 21 10.85 5.87 12.95
C ASP A 21 9.49 6.23 13.57
N THR A 22 9.14 5.60 14.69
CA THR A 22 7.82 5.77 15.34
C THR A 22 7.64 7.16 15.94
N ASP A 23 8.67 7.68 16.59
CA ASP A 23 8.57 8.89 17.39
C ASP A 23 8.37 10.12 16.49
N THR A 24 9.04 10.13 15.35
CA THR A 24 8.95 11.20 14.36
C THR A 24 7.65 11.10 13.57
N THR A 25 7.22 9.89 13.17
CA THR A 25 5.99 9.68 12.39
C THR A 25 4.71 10.03 13.15
N MET A 26 4.66 9.80 14.47
CA MET A 26 3.49 10.12 15.31
C MET A 26 3.10 11.61 15.27
N ARG A 27 4.04 12.51 14.99
CA ARG A 27 3.78 13.97 14.89
C ARG A 27 3.00 14.37 13.64
N VAL A 28 3.03 13.54 12.60
CA VAL A 28 2.30 13.77 11.36
C VAL A 28 1.05 12.91 11.32
N TRP A 29 1.11 11.67 11.81
CA TRP A 29 -0.02 10.72 11.78
C TRP A 29 -1.15 11.04 12.77
N SER A 30 -0.86 11.68 13.90
CA SER A 30 -1.92 11.94 14.88
C SER A 30 -2.86 13.06 14.41
N GLY A 31 -4.12 12.75 14.13
CA GLY A 31 -5.15 13.76 13.85
C GLY A 31 -5.52 14.63 15.07
N THR A 32 -5.18 14.20 16.28
CA THR A 32 -5.51 14.89 17.53
C THR A 32 -4.35 15.69 18.12
N HIS A 33 -3.11 15.21 17.96
CA HIS A 33 -1.90 15.81 18.53
C HIS A 33 -0.82 16.14 17.48
N GLY A 34 -1.06 15.77 16.23
CA GLY A 34 -0.17 16.02 15.11
C GLY A 34 -0.59 17.22 14.29
N TYR A 35 0.27 17.59 13.33
CA TYR A 35 0.09 18.78 12.51
C TYR A 35 -1.25 18.85 11.77
N PRO A 36 -1.82 17.76 11.23
CA PRO A 36 -3.10 17.82 10.52
C PRO A 36 -4.27 18.31 11.38
N GLY A 37 -4.19 18.18 12.71
CA GLY A 37 -5.23 18.62 13.65
C GLY A 37 -5.22 20.11 13.98
N GLU A 38 -4.34 20.91 13.35
CA GLU A 38 -4.26 22.35 13.58
C GLU A 38 -5.55 23.08 13.17
N GLY A 39 -6.05 23.93 14.07
CA GLY A 39 -7.35 24.57 13.94
C GLY A 39 -7.52 25.47 12.70
N ASN A 40 -6.43 25.96 12.11
CA ASN A 40 -6.46 26.77 10.89
C ASN A 40 -6.50 25.94 9.59
N TYR A 41 -6.20 24.64 9.62
CA TYR A 41 -6.21 23.78 8.43
C TYR A 41 -7.62 23.41 7.99
N LEU A 42 -7.77 23.01 6.73
CA LEU A 42 -9.06 22.66 6.14
C LEU A 42 -9.67 21.41 6.80
N GLU A 43 -10.91 21.51 7.27
CA GLU A 43 -11.68 20.41 7.87
C GLU A 43 -12.08 19.39 6.80
N PHE A 44 -11.64 18.14 6.98
CA PHE A 44 -11.91 17.06 6.03
C PHE A 44 -13.39 16.63 6.04
N HIS A 45 -13.99 16.54 7.23
CA HIS A 45 -15.29 15.89 7.41
C HIS A 45 -16.48 16.82 7.11
N LYS A 46 -16.31 18.14 7.20
CA LYS A 46 -17.39 19.11 6.95
C LYS A 46 -17.46 19.46 5.46
N LYS A 47 -18.46 18.91 4.79
CA LYS A 47 -18.71 19.12 3.36
C LYS A 47 -20.00 19.89 3.13
N TYR A 48 -19.99 20.77 2.14
CA TYR A 48 -21.18 21.47 1.70
C TYR A 48 -22.11 20.50 0.97
N HIS A 49 -23.35 20.39 1.45
CA HIS A 49 -24.33 19.36 1.07
C HIS A 49 -24.53 19.15 -0.44
N ASN A 50 -24.45 20.20 -1.27
CA ASN A 50 -24.69 20.07 -2.72
C ASN A 50 -23.44 19.80 -3.56
N SER A 51 -22.29 20.31 -3.15
CA SER A 51 -21.06 20.27 -3.97
C SER A 51 -20.00 19.31 -3.44
N GLY A 52 -20.12 18.89 -2.18
CA GLY A 52 -19.07 18.13 -1.49
C GLY A 52 -17.82 18.97 -1.17
N HIS A 53 -17.79 20.25 -1.52
CA HIS A 53 -16.66 21.14 -1.23
C HIS A 53 -16.52 21.41 0.27
N ARG A 54 -15.28 21.62 0.71
CA ARG A 54 -14.90 21.92 2.08
C ARG A 54 -14.60 23.40 2.20
N TYR A 55 -15.25 24.09 3.13
CA TYR A 55 -15.12 25.54 3.33
C TYR A 55 -14.82 25.93 4.78
N TRP A 56 -14.59 24.95 5.65
CA TRP A 56 -14.41 25.17 7.08
C TRP A 56 -13.04 24.71 7.52
N SER A 57 -12.53 25.33 8.57
CA SER A 57 -11.29 24.91 9.20
C SER A 57 -11.56 23.91 10.31
N VAL A 58 -10.55 23.10 10.65
CA VAL A 58 -10.59 22.14 11.76
C VAL A 58 -11.05 22.82 13.04
N THR A 59 -10.70 24.09 13.26
CA THR A 59 -11.08 24.95 14.39
C THR A 59 -10.57 24.44 15.74
N ASP A 60 -11.06 23.28 16.14
CA ASP A 60 -10.63 22.43 17.23
C ASP A 60 -11.12 21.00 16.87
N SER A 61 -10.31 19.97 17.10
CA SER A 61 -10.67 18.59 16.78
C SER A 61 -11.80 18.05 17.66
N LYS A 62 -12.14 18.73 18.77
CA LYS A 62 -13.14 18.31 19.76
C LYS A 62 -14.50 19.00 19.62
N VAL A 63 -14.62 20.03 18.79
CA VAL A 63 -15.89 20.75 18.61
C VAL A 63 -16.75 20.10 17.54
N ASP A 64 -18.07 20.21 17.71
CA ASP A 64 -19.05 19.73 16.73
C ASP A 64 -18.86 20.39 15.36
N LEU A 65 -19.26 19.68 14.29
CA LEU A 65 -19.16 20.17 12.92
C LEU A 65 -19.92 21.50 12.74
N GLY A 66 -21.04 21.73 13.43
CA GLY A 66 -21.77 22.98 13.39
C GLY A 66 -20.96 24.19 13.85
N ALA A 67 -20.05 24.00 14.80
CA ALA A 67 -19.23 25.06 15.42
C ALA A 67 -17.92 25.37 14.66
N LYS A 68 -17.60 24.60 13.61
CA LYS A 68 -16.39 24.82 12.78
C LYS A 68 -16.48 26.17 12.06
N ARG A 69 -15.40 26.95 12.14
CA ARG A 69 -15.24 28.27 11.52
C ARG A 69 -14.92 28.16 10.04
N VAL A 70 -15.10 29.25 9.30
CA VAL A 70 -14.76 29.33 7.87
C VAL A 70 -13.24 29.21 7.71
N TYR A 71 -12.81 28.48 6.70
CA TYR A 71 -11.40 28.32 6.36
C TYR A 71 -10.84 29.60 5.71
N HIS A 72 -9.69 30.05 6.20
CA HIS A 72 -8.99 31.23 5.69
C HIS A 72 -7.59 30.84 5.21
N PRO A 73 -7.38 30.73 3.87
CA PRO A 73 -6.10 30.29 3.31
C PRO A 73 -4.89 31.12 3.77
N ASP A 74 -5.09 32.42 4.04
CA ASP A 74 -4.01 33.32 4.46
C ASP A 74 -3.45 32.96 5.85
N TRP A 75 -4.20 32.26 6.70
CA TRP A 75 -3.76 31.87 8.04
C TRP A 75 -2.91 30.60 8.05
N VAL A 76 -2.83 29.91 6.92
CA VAL A 76 -2.17 28.61 6.79
C VAL A 76 -0.67 28.73 6.57
N PHE A 77 -0.23 29.76 5.85
CA PHE A 77 1.16 29.85 5.38
C PHE A 77 2.17 29.76 6.53
N ASP A 78 1.98 30.57 7.57
CA ASP A 78 2.87 30.59 8.73
C ASP A 78 2.81 29.30 9.56
N LYS A 79 1.63 28.65 9.60
CA LYS A 79 1.44 27.35 10.28
C LYS A 79 2.19 26.24 9.57
N VAL A 80 2.06 26.14 8.25
CA VAL A 80 2.79 25.15 7.44
C VAL A 80 4.29 25.37 7.57
N ARG A 81 4.76 26.62 7.51
CA ARG A 81 6.18 26.95 7.71
C ARG A 81 6.67 26.52 9.10
N GLY A 82 5.91 26.85 10.15
CA GLY A 82 6.22 26.49 11.53
C GLY A 82 6.29 24.98 11.72
N HIS A 83 5.31 24.23 11.22
CA HIS A 83 5.27 22.77 11.34
C HIS A 83 6.40 22.10 10.56
N ALA A 84 6.71 22.55 9.34
CA ALA A 84 7.82 22.04 8.55
C ALA A 84 9.17 22.29 9.24
N ASN A 85 9.39 23.48 9.78
CA ASN A 85 10.59 23.79 10.54
C ASN A 85 10.69 22.96 11.82
N HIS A 86 9.59 22.83 12.56
CA HIS A 86 9.54 22.02 13.78
C HIS A 86 9.87 20.55 13.49
N PHE A 87 9.29 19.97 12.44
CA PHE A 87 9.59 18.59 12.04
C PHE A 87 11.06 18.41 11.64
N ALA A 88 11.60 19.33 10.82
CA ALA A 88 13.02 19.29 10.45
C ALA A 88 13.96 19.41 11.66
N THR A 89 13.59 20.22 12.66
CA THR A 89 14.33 20.33 13.93
C THR A 89 14.30 19.04 14.73
N ILE A 90 13.16 18.33 14.77
CA ILE A 90 13.08 17.02 15.42
C ILE A 90 14.01 16.02 14.71
N VAL A 91 13.95 15.94 13.37
CA VAL A 91 14.83 15.06 12.59
C VAL A 91 16.30 15.36 12.84
N ASP A 92 16.69 16.64 12.86
CA ASP A 92 18.06 17.07 13.18
C ASP A 92 18.49 16.64 14.58
N GLN A 93 17.62 16.80 15.58
CA GLN A 93 17.88 16.36 16.95
C GLN A 93 18.04 14.84 17.07
N GLU A 94 17.19 14.06 16.41
CA GLU A 94 17.30 12.59 16.44
C GLU A 94 18.57 12.10 15.73
N MET A 95 18.93 12.72 14.60
CA MET A 95 20.19 12.42 13.92
C MET A 95 21.41 12.81 14.74
N TRP A 96 21.37 13.95 15.42
CA TRP A 96 22.43 14.36 16.34
C TRP A 96 22.56 13.40 17.54
N LYS A 97 21.45 13.01 18.19
CA LYS A 97 21.47 12.04 19.31
C LYS A 97 22.03 10.69 18.88
N PHE A 98 21.64 10.21 17.70
CA PHE A 98 22.16 8.96 17.15
C PHE A 98 23.67 9.04 16.87
N ALA A 99 24.11 10.13 16.25
CA ALA A 99 25.53 10.35 15.96
C ALA A 99 26.36 10.49 17.26
N ALA A 100 25.87 11.22 18.25
CA ALA A 100 26.52 11.40 19.54
C ALA A 100 26.64 10.10 20.35
N SER A 101 25.63 9.22 20.28
CA SER A 101 25.63 7.95 21.03
C SER A 101 26.38 6.81 20.32
N THR A 102 26.46 6.83 18.99
CA THR A 102 27.03 5.71 18.22
C THR A 102 28.32 6.07 17.47
N GLY A 103 28.66 7.34 17.34
CA GLY A 103 29.76 7.83 16.49
C GLY A 103 29.53 7.66 14.99
N ARG A 104 28.30 7.35 14.56
CA ARG A 104 27.96 7.03 13.16
C ARG A 104 26.85 7.93 12.63
N ASN A 105 26.88 8.21 11.33
CA ASN A 105 25.76 8.87 10.65
C ASN A 105 24.56 7.92 10.57
N GLY A 106 23.39 8.39 10.99
CA GLY A 106 22.13 7.65 10.93
C GLY A 106 21.40 7.80 9.60
N THR A 107 20.31 7.05 9.48
CA THR A 107 19.31 7.18 8.41
C THR A 107 17.93 7.11 9.07
N LEU A 108 17.12 8.15 8.92
CA LEU A 108 15.75 8.19 9.45
C LEU A 108 14.76 7.94 8.32
N THR A 109 13.79 7.05 8.53
CA THR A 109 12.74 6.74 7.54
C THR A 109 11.37 6.97 8.13
N ALA A 110 10.59 7.85 7.50
CA ALA A 110 9.24 8.21 7.91
C ALA A 110 8.26 7.90 6.76
N PRO A 111 7.75 6.66 6.67
CA PRO A 111 6.74 6.27 5.68
C PRO A 111 5.36 6.79 6.07
N PHE A 112 4.58 7.19 5.07
CA PHE A 112 3.23 7.71 5.22
C PHE A 112 2.37 7.30 4.02
N ASP A 113 1.08 7.13 4.22
CA ASP A 113 0.13 7.00 3.12
C ASP A 113 0.11 8.28 2.29
N THR A 114 0.22 8.15 0.97
CA THR A 114 0.36 9.33 0.08
C THR A 114 -0.86 10.23 0.16
N GLU A 115 -2.06 9.65 0.28
CA GLU A 115 -3.31 10.40 0.41
C GLU A 115 -3.37 11.28 1.66
N LEU A 116 -2.52 11.02 2.67
CA LEU A 116 -2.40 11.92 3.81
C LEU A 116 -2.12 13.35 3.34
N PHE A 117 -1.24 13.52 2.36
CA PHE A 117 -0.82 14.82 1.86
C PHE A 117 -1.70 15.30 0.70
N GLY A 118 -2.73 16.06 1.01
CA GLY A 118 -3.59 16.79 0.07
C GLY A 118 -5.04 16.32 0.11
N HIS A 119 -5.27 15.04 0.41
CA HIS A 119 -6.62 14.52 0.58
C HIS A 119 -7.07 14.67 2.04
N TRP A 120 -6.48 13.91 2.97
CA TRP A 120 -6.79 13.95 4.41
C TRP A 120 -6.32 15.24 5.07
N TRP A 121 -5.06 15.61 4.83
CA TRP A 121 -4.48 16.89 5.23
C TRP A 121 -4.24 17.75 4.00
N PHE A 122 -5.14 18.71 3.75
CA PHE A 122 -5.16 19.50 2.52
C PHE A 122 -3.86 20.28 2.28
N GLU A 123 -3.25 20.79 3.33
CA GLU A 123 -2.01 21.58 3.29
C GLU A 123 -0.75 20.70 3.23
N GLY A 124 -0.91 19.38 3.30
CA GLY A 124 0.19 18.41 3.31
C GLY A 124 1.21 18.57 2.17
N PRO A 125 0.83 18.81 0.90
CA PRO A 125 1.80 19.03 -0.17
C PRO A 125 2.64 20.29 0.04
N GLN A 126 2.04 21.35 0.58
CA GLN A 126 2.76 22.58 0.95
C GLN A 126 3.76 22.31 2.08
N PHE A 127 3.34 21.51 3.07
CA PHE A 127 4.22 21.07 4.14
C PHE A 127 5.42 20.28 3.62
N ILE A 128 5.23 19.27 2.76
CA ILE A 128 6.33 18.49 2.17
C ILE A 128 7.30 19.41 1.43
N GLY A 129 6.79 20.30 0.58
CA GLY A 129 7.63 21.26 -0.15
C GLY A 129 8.41 22.19 0.78
N ARG A 130 7.85 22.60 1.92
CA ARG A 130 8.57 23.41 2.92
C ARG A 130 9.56 22.58 3.71
N LEU A 131 9.20 21.37 4.11
CA LEU A 131 10.05 20.44 4.84
C LEU A 131 11.34 20.14 4.06
N MET A 132 11.24 19.87 2.75
CA MET A 132 12.44 19.62 1.93
C MET A 132 13.38 20.83 1.88
N ARG A 133 12.84 22.06 1.85
CA ARG A 133 13.65 23.29 1.93
C ARG A 133 14.27 23.49 3.31
N GLU A 134 13.56 23.14 4.37
CA GLU A 134 14.05 23.20 5.74
C GLU A 134 15.16 22.17 5.99
N ILE A 135 15.03 20.96 5.44
CA ILE A 135 16.08 19.92 5.45
C ILE A 135 17.32 20.43 4.70
N HIS A 136 17.14 20.94 3.47
CA HIS A 136 18.26 21.43 2.65
C HIS A 136 19.08 22.56 3.31
N ARG A 137 18.45 23.38 4.16
CA ARG A 137 19.14 24.47 4.89
C ARG A 137 19.96 23.98 6.08
N ARG A 138 19.76 22.75 6.53
CA ARG A 138 20.44 22.18 7.70
C ARG A 138 21.66 21.39 7.23
N PRO A 139 22.89 21.79 7.62
CA PRO A 139 24.10 21.15 7.10
C PRO A 139 24.26 19.68 7.54
N ASN A 140 23.59 19.27 8.63
CA ASN A 140 23.68 17.91 9.17
C ASN A 140 22.61 16.96 8.58
N LEU A 141 21.72 17.47 7.72
CA LEU A 141 20.64 16.68 7.14
C LEU A 141 20.74 16.63 5.62
N GLU A 142 20.45 15.45 5.07
CA GLU A 142 20.39 15.23 3.63
C GLU A 142 19.16 14.39 3.30
N ALA A 143 18.30 14.88 2.41
CA ALA A 143 17.19 14.10 1.89
C ALA A 143 17.69 13.23 0.74
N LYS A 144 17.45 11.92 0.82
CA LYS A 144 17.87 10.95 -0.20
C LYS A 144 16.75 10.02 -0.60
N THR A 145 16.88 9.43 -1.78
CA THR A 145 16.09 8.27 -2.18
C THR A 145 16.60 7.03 -1.43
N ALA A 146 15.71 6.05 -1.21
CA ALA A 146 16.09 4.81 -0.55
C ALA A 146 17.20 4.04 -1.31
N ALA A 147 17.16 4.06 -2.65
CA ALA A 147 18.19 3.45 -3.49
C ALA A 147 19.57 4.08 -3.26
N ASN A 148 19.67 5.41 -3.39
CA ASN A 148 20.95 6.11 -3.20
C ASN A 148 21.51 5.91 -1.78
N GLU A 149 20.66 5.88 -0.76
CA GLU A 149 21.11 5.67 0.61
C GLU A 149 21.57 4.22 0.85
N LEU A 150 20.93 3.24 0.21
CA LEU A 150 21.36 1.85 0.27
C LEU A 150 22.74 1.67 -0.39
N ASP A 151 22.95 2.27 -1.57
CA ASP A 151 24.23 2.21 -2.30
C ASP A 151 25.37 2.86 -1.51
N VAL A 152 25.10 3.94 -0.77
CA VAL A 152 26.11 4.67 0.01
C VAL A 152 26.44 3.96 1.33
N LYS A 153 25.45 3.39 2.02
CA LYS A 153 25.66 2.83 3.36
C LYS A 153 26.18 1.41 3.35
N ASP A 154 25.88 0.62 2.31
CA ASP A 154 26.14 -0.83 2.20
C ASP A 154 26.10 -1.55 3.57
N PRO A 155 24.91 -1.71 4.17
CA PRO A 155 24.78 -2.18 5.55
C PRO A 155 25.37 -3.59 5.74
N ALA A 156 26.48 -3.70 6.48
CA ALA A 156 27.13 -4.99 6.73
C ALA A 156 26.36 -5.92 7.69
N MET A 157 25.46 -5.37 8.52
CA MET A 157 24.72 -6.15 9.51
C MET A 157 23.51 -6.82 8.86
N ILE A 158 23.48 -8.15 8.95
CA ILE A 158 22.38 -8.99 8.51
C ILE A 158 21.53 -9.36 9.72
N VAL A 159 20.22 -9.13 9.63
CA VAL A 159 19.27 -9.44 10.69
C VAL A 159 18.16 -10.35 10.18
N GLN A 160 17.61 -11.17 11.08
CA GLN A 160 16.37 -11.89 10.87
C GLN A 160 15.23 -11.08 11.48
N ILE A 161 14.11 -10.95 10.77
CA ILE A 161 12.93 -10.20 11.24
C ILE A 161 11.83 -11.21 11.56
N PRO A 162 11.18 -11.10 12.73
CA PRO A 162 9.99 -11.90 13.01
C PRO A 162 8.84 -11.50 12.07
N GLU A 163 7.81 -12.34 11.99
CA GLU A 163 6.61 -11.94 11.28
C GLU A 163 5.97 -10.69 11.91
N GLY A 164 5.34 -9.87 11.08
CA GLY A 164 4.64 -8.68 11.54
C GLY A 164 4.13 -7.84 10.39
N SER A 165 3.45 -6.75 10.75
CA SER A 165 2.94 -5.76 9.82
C SER A 165 3.11 -4.35 10.40
N TRP A 166 2.88 -3.33 9.57
CA TRP A 166 2.77 -1.94 10.02
C TRP A 166 1.35 -1.52 10.45
N GLY A 167 0.41 -2.47 10.44
CA GLY A 167 -1.00 -2.27 10.82
C GLY A 167 -1.23 -2.26 12.32
N ASP A 168 -2.50 -2.24 12.73
CA ASP A 168 -2.87 -2.26 14.15
C ASP A 168 -2.35 -3.53 14.85
N GLY A 169 -1.79 -3.35 16.05
CA GLY A 169 -1.14 -4.41 16.81
C GLY A 169 0.22 -4.89 16.27
N GLY A 170 0.67 -4.43 15.10
CA GLY A 170 1.95 -4.81 14.50
C GLY A 170 2.01 -6.26 14.00
N ASP A 171 0.86 -6.93 13.90
CA ASP A 171 0.73 -8.34 13.49
C ASP A 171 -0.33 -8.48 12.36
N HIS A 172 -0.84 -9.69 12.16
CA HIS A 172 -1.76 -10.00 11.06
C HIS A 172 -3.23 -9.76 11.39
N ARG A 173 -3.57 -9.33 12.61
CA ARG A 173 -4.96 -9.28 13.12
C ARG A 173 -5.92 -8.49 12.25
N VAL A 174 -5.44 -7.49 11.52
CA VAL A 174 -6.26 -6.68 10.63
C VAL A 174 -6.78 -7.51 9.44
N TRP A 175 -6.02 -8.49 8.97
CA TRP A 175 -6.37 -9.33 7.82
C TRP A 175 -6.70 -10.77 8.20
N MET A 176 -6.40 -11.18 9.44
CA MET A 176 -6.65 -12.52 9.98
C MET A 176 -7.42 -12.41 11.31
N ASN A 177 -8.75 -12.43 11.21
CA ASN A 177 -9.68 -12.38 12.34
C ASN A 177 -11.04 -12.98 11.94
N ASP A 178 -11.92 -13.20 12.92
CA ASP A 178 -13.22 -13.86 12.70
C ASP A 178 -14.13 -13.17 11.67
N LYS A 179 -14.01 -11.85 11.48
CA LYS A 179 -14.83 -11.11 10.49
C LYS A 179 -14.42 -11.43 9.05
N VAL A 180 -13.19 -11.84 8.82
CA VAL A 180 -12.58 -11.98 7.48
C VAL A 180 -12.05 -13.37 7.19
N ASN A 181 -12.01 -14.27 8.19
CA ASN A 181 -11.51 -15.64 8.04
C ASN A 181 -12.21 -16.43 6.91
N TRP A 182 -13.45 -16.10 6.58
CA TRP A 182 -14.20 -16.71 5.48
C TRP A 182 -13.62 -16.41 4.08
N THR A 183 -12.78 -15.37 3.95
CA THR A 183 -12.16 -14.97 2.67
C THR A 183 -11.01 -15.90 2.28
N TRP A 184 -10.19 -16.34 3.24
CA TRP A 184 -8.97 -17.09 2.97
C TRP A 184 -9.19 -18.43 2.25
N PRO A 185 -10.15 -19.29 2.64
CA PRO A 185 -10.41 -20.53 1.90
C PRO A 185 -10.73 -20.30 0.42
N LYS A 186 -11.41 -19.19 0.10
CA LYS A 186 -11.75 -18.83 -1.28
C LYS A 186 -10.56 -18.34 -2.08
N ILE A 187 -9.64 -17.61 -1.44
CA ILE A 187 -8.37 -17.22 -2.05
C ILE A 187 -7.55 -18.48 -2.37
N TYR A 188 -7.37 -19.36 -1.39
CA TYR A 188 -6.58 -20.58 -1.56
C TYR A 188 -7.16 -21.52 -2.61
N GLU A 189 -8.48 -21.67 -2.68
CA GLU A 189 -9.15 -22.45 -3.73
C GLU A 189 -8.81 -21.93 -5.13
N ILE A 190 -8.90 -20.62 -5.35
CA ILE A 190 -8.59 -20.01 -6.65
C ILE A 190 -7.10 -20.11 -6.97
N GLU A 191 -6.22 -19.87 -6.00
CA GLU A 191 -4.76 -20.02 -6.17
C GLU A 191 -4.39 -21.44 -6.61
N GLU A 192 -4.88 -22.46 -5.91
CA GLU A 192 -4.60 -23.85 -6.23
C GLU A 192 -5.15 -24.21 -7.62
N ARG A 193 -6.40 -23.82 -7.91
CA ARG A 193 -7.04 -24.09 -9.19
C ARG A 193 -6.33 -23.42 -10.36
N PHE A 194 -5.94 -22.15 -10.19
CA PHE A 194 -5.15 -21.42 -11.20
C PHE A 194 -3.82 -22.11 -11.48
N LEU A 195 -3.04 -22.42 -10.44
CA LEU A 195 -1.74 -23.07 -10.60
C LEU A 195 -1.86 -24.43 -11.27
N LYS A 196 -2.89 -25.22 -10.91
CA LYS A 196 -3.15 -26.52 -11.54
C LYS A 196 -3.47 -26.38 -13.03
N LEU A 197 -4.34 -25.43 -13.40
CA LEU A 197 -4.67 -25.16 -14.79
C LEU A 197 -3.44 -24.66 -15.55
N LEU A 198 -2.69 -23.70 -14.99
CA LEU A 198 -1.48 -23.17 -15.59
C LEU A 198 -0.43 -24.25 -15.86
N LYS A 199 -0.15 -25.13 -14.90
CA LYS A 199 0.86 -26.21 -15.03
C LYS A 199 0.50 -27.26 -16.08
N SER A 200 -0.79 -27.39 -16.40
CA SER A 200 -1.30 -28.35 -17.39
C SER A 200 -1.66 -27.71 -18.72
N ARG A 201 -1.37 -26.41 -18.92
CA ARG A 201 -1.64 -25.72 -20.17
C ARG A 201 -0.77 -26.28 -21.30
N THR A 202 -1.35 -26.31 -22.49
CA THR A 202 -0.59 -26.53 -23.73
C THR A 202 -0.26 -25.17 -24.31
N GLY A 203 1.04 -24.83 -24.44
CA GLY A 203 1.49 -23.49 -24.84
C GLY A 203 1.04 -23.02 -26.24
N ASP A 204 0.40 -23.88 -27.03
CA ASP A 204 -0.05 -23.58 -28.39
C ASP A 204 -1.51 -23.11 -28.48
N ASP A 205 -2.29 -23.18 -27.39
CA ASP A 205 -3.71 -22.77 -27.39
C ASP A 205 -3.89 -21.31 -26.93
N THR A 206 -3.89 -20.41 -27.92
CA THR A 206 -4.14 -18.97 -27.72
C THR A 206 -5.49 -18.64 -27.09
N ARG A 207 -6.51 -19.51 -27.20
CA ARG A 207 -7.82 -19.26 -26.57
C ARG A 207 -7.79 -19.61 -25.10
N GLU A 208 -7.15 -20.72 -24.75
CA GLU A 208 -6.94 -21.08 -23.35
C GLU A 208 -6.09 -20.02 -22.64
N GLU A 209 -5.00 -19.58 -23.28
CA GLU A 209 -4.11 -18.54 -22.76
C GLU A 209 -4.87 -17.23 -22.47
N ARG A 210 -5.74 -16.79 -23.38
CA ARG A 210 -6.60 -15.62 -23.19
C ARG A 210 -7.45 -15.73 -21.92
N VAL A 211 -8.09 -16.88 -21.69
CA VAL A 211 -8.93 -17.11 -20.51
C VAL A 211 -8.09 -17.14 -19.23
N LEU A 212 -6.93 -17.81 -19.27
CA LEU A 212 -6.00 -17.90 -18.14
C LEU A 212 -5.43 -16.53 -17.74
N ILE A 213 -5.10 -15.68 -18.71
CA ILE A 213 -4.66 -14.30 -18.45
C ILE A 213 -5.76 -13.52 -17.72
N GLN A 214 -7.01 -13.63 -18.17
CA GLN A 214 -8.11 -12.95 -17.48
C GLN A 214 -8.37 -13.56 -16.10
N MET A 215 -8.23 -14.88 -15.94
CA MET A 215 -8.36 -15.56 -14.65
C MET A 215 -7.29 -15.07 -13.66
N ALA A 216 -6.05 -14.90 -14.12
CA ALA A 216 -4.96 -14.36 -13.31
C ALA A 216 -5.25 -12.94 -12.82
N ARG A 217 -5.87 -12.09 -13.66
CA ARG A 217 -6.33 -10.75 -13.23
C ARG A 217 -7.39 -10.84 -12.14
N GLU A 218 -8.40 -11.69 -12.31
CA GLU A 218 -9.44 -11.89 -11.28
C GLU A 218 -8.85 -12.43 -9.97
N GLN A 219 -7.86 -13.34 -10.05
CA GLN A 219 -7.14 -13.84 -8.87
C GLN A 219 -6.38 -12.71 -8.18
N MET A 220 -5.60 -11.90 -8.90
CA MET A 220 -4.86 -10.78 -8.30
C MET A 220 -5.82 -9.75 -7.66
N LEU A 221 -6.96 -9.48 -8.30
CA LEU A 221 -7.99 -8.60 -7.74
C LEU A 221 -8.66 -9.23 -6.50
N LEU A 222 -8.87 -10.54 -6.48
CA LEU A 222 -9.36 -11.28 -5.32
C LEU A 222 -8.39 -11.23 -4.13
N GLN A 223 -7.07 -11.26 -4.40
CA GLN A 223 -5.99 -11.26 -3.42
C GLN A 223 -5.67 -9.87 -2.83
N ALA A 224 -6.34 -8.81 -3.27
CA ALA A 224 -6.11 -7.48 -2.72
C ALA A 224 -6.45 -7.42 -1.22
N SER A 225 -5.48 -7.04 -0.39
CA SER A 225 -5.65 -6.98 1.07
C SER A 225 -6.66 -5.92 1.53
N ASP A 226 -7.00 -4.99 0.66
CA ASP A 226 -8.02 -3.95 0.90
C ASP A 226 -9.37 -4.55 1.30
N TRP A 227 -9.72 -5.75 0.79
CA TRP A 227 -11.01 -6.36 1.10
C TRP A 227 -11.14 -6.67 2.59
N GLN A 228 -10.16 -7.36 3.17
CA GLN A 228 -10.15 -7.66 4.59
C GLN A 228 -9.98 -6.37 5.41
N PHE A 229 -9.14 -5.44 4.96
CA PHE A 229 -8.94 -4.16 5.63
C PHE A 229 -10.24 -3.35 5.76
N LEU A 230 -11.00 -3.19 4.66
CA LEU A 230 -12.26 -2.44 4.64
C LEU A 230 -13.36 -3.10 5.48
N ILE A 231 -13.36 -4.44 5.58
CA ILE A 231 -14.29 -5.20 6.42
C ILE A 231 -13.91 -5.02 7.89
N THR A 232 -12.65 -5.21 8.25
CA THR A 232 -12.18 -5.15 9.65
C THR A 232 -12.27 -3.74 10.22
N THR A 233 -11.97 -2.71 9.42
CA THR A 233 -12.10 -1.28 9.82
C THR A 233 -13.51 -0.73 9.71
N GLU A 234 -14.46 -1.53 9.22
CA GLU A 234 -15.87 -1.15 9.03
C GLU A 234 -16.10 0.09 8.15
N SER A 235 -15.14 0.42 7.29
CA SER A 235 -15.17 1.61 6.44
C SER A 235 -16.04 1.42 5.18
N ALA A 236 -16.11 0.20 4.64
CA ALA A 236 -16.92 -0.12 3.45
C ALA A 236 -17.26 -1.62 3.34
N VAL A 237 -17.82 -2.21 4.40
CA VAL A 237 -18.06 -3.67 4.53
C VAL A 237 -18.84 -4.27 3.36
N ASP A 238 -19.98 -3.68 3.00
CA ASP A 238 -20.84 -4.20 1.93
C ASP A 238 -20.15 -4.16 0.57
N TYR A 239 -19.41 -3.08 0.32
CA TYR A 239 -18.65 -2.92 -0.91
C TYR A 239 -17.55 -3.97 -1.03
N ALA A 240 -16.73 -4.11 0.03
CA ALA A 240 -15.63 -5.06 0.06
C ALA A 240 -16.13 -6.50 -0.08
N THR A 241 -17.17 -6.87 0.67
CA THR A 241 -17.77 -8.22 0.62
C THR A 241 -18.33 -8.52 -0.77
N ARG A 242 -19.00 -7.56 -1.40
CA ARG A 242 -19.54 -7.72 -2.76
C ARG A 242 -18.42 -7.89 -3.79
N ARG A 243 -17.41 -7.02 -3.76
CA ARG A 243 -16.28 -7.04 -4.71
C ARG A 243 -15.44 -8.30 -4.58
N PHE A 244 -15.14 -8.72 -3.36
CA PHE A 244 -14.44 -9.97 -3.09
C PHE A 244 -15.18 -11.17 -3.69
N ASN A 245 -16.49 -11.30 -3.42
CA ASN A 245 -17.29 -12.40 -3.95
C ASN A 245 -17.48 -12.32 -5.48
N GLU A 246 -17.51 -11.12 -6.06
CA GLU A 246 -17.54 -10.92 -7.50
C GLU A 246 -16.26 -11.48 -8.16
N HIS A 247 -15.07 -11.09 -7.69
CA HIS A 247 -13.81 -11.60 -8.22
C HIS A 247 -13.65 -13.11 -8.03
N TYR A 248 -14.09 -13.65 -6.89
CA TYR A 248 -14.12 -15.10 -6.67
C TYR A 248 -15.01 -15.82 -7.69
N ARG A 249 -16.23 -15.32 -7.94
CA ARG A 249 -17.16 -15.89 -8.93
C ARG A 249 -16.60 -15.81 -10.34
N ASN A 250 -16.01 -14.67 -10.71
CA ASN A 250 -15.40 -14.48 -12.03
C ASN A 250 -14.23 -15.44 -12.24
N ALA A 251 -13.31 -15.54 -11.28
CA ALA A 251 -12.19 -16.48 -11.35
C ALA A 251 -12.66 -17.94 -11.44
N SER A 252 -13.64 -18.33 -10.64
CA SER A 252 -14.25 -19.67 -10.70
C SER A 252 -14.96 -19.95 -12.03
N PHE A 253 -15.62 -18.96 -12.61
CA PHE A 253 -16.25 -19.04 -13.92
C PHE A 253 -15.23 -19.27 -15.03
N LEU A 254 -14.15 -18.49 -15.04
CA LEU A 254 -13.06 -18.59 -16.02
C LEU A 254 -12.33 -19.94 -15.90
N ALA A 255 -12.06 -20.40 -14.68
CA ALA A 255 -11.50 -21.72 -14.44
C ALA A 255 -12.38 -22.83 -15.01
N GLY A 256 -13.70 -22.75 -14.77
CA GLY A 256 -14.67 -23.69 -15.33
C GLY A 256 -14.75 -23.65 -16.85
N MET A 257 -14.55 -22.47 -17.47
CA MET A 257 -14.48 -22.32 -18.92
C MET A 257 -13.26 -23.05 -19.51
N VAL A 258 -12.08 -22.94 -18.87
CA VAL A 258 -10.88 -23.70 -19.25
C VAL A 258 -11.09 -25.21 -19.11
N GLU A 259 -11.62 -25.66 -17.98
CA GLU A 259 -11.88 -27.08 -17.73
C GLU A 259 -12.85 -27.67 -18.76
N ARG A 260 -13.98 -26.99 -19.03
CA ARG A 260 -14.93 -27.42 -20.07
C ARG A 260 -14.26 -27.49 -21.44
N ALA A 261 -13.44 -26.51 -21.80
CA ALA A 261 -12.73 -26.50 -23.08
C ALA A 261 -11.79 -27.71 -23.21
N ARG A 262 -11.05 -28.04 -22.16
CA ARG A 262 -10.13 -29.21 -22.12
C ARG A 262 -10.87 -30.54 -22.19
N ASP A 263 -12.02 -30.63 -21.54
CA ASP A 263 -12.91 -31.81 -21.60
C ASP A 263 -13.70 -31.86 -22.92
N LYS A 264 -13.42 -30.97 -23.88
CA LYS A 264 -14.11 -30.83 -25.18
C LYS A 264 -15.61 -30.59 -25.03
N THR A 265 -16.04 -30.06 -23.89
CA THR A 265 -17.40 -29.60 -23.66
C THR A 265 -17.60 -28.27 -24.38
N PRO A 266 -18.67 -28.12 -25.20
CA PRO A 266 -18.93 -26.87 -25.91
C PRO A 266 -19.07 -25.69 -24.96
N ILE A 267 -18.40 -24.58 -25.28
CA ILE A 267 -18.51 -23.31 -24.57
C ILE A 267 -19.61 -22.48 -25.25
N PRO A 268 -20.69 -22.11 -24.54
CA PRO A 268 -21.78 -21.33 -25.13
C PRO A 268 -21.29 -19.91 -25.47
N LEU A 269 -21.95 -19.27 -26.45
CA LEU A 269 -21.63 -17.90 -26.87
C LEU A 269 -21.67 -16.91 -25.70
N SER A 270 -22.62 -17.09 -24.77
CA SER A 270 -22.75 -16.28 -23.55
C SER A 270 -21.47 -16.25 -22.70
N ASP A 271 -20.71 -17.35 -22.67
CA ASP A 271 -19.47 -17.41 -21.89
C ASP A 271 -18.36 -16.61 -22.56
N HIS A 272 -18.32 -16.59 -23.89
CA HIS A 272 -17.39 -15.74 -24.64
C HIS A 272 -17.74 -14.25 -24.53
N GLU A 273 -19.03 -13.93 -24.50
CA GLU A 273 -19.53 -12.57 -24.22
C GLU A 273 -19.14 -12.14 -22.80
N GLU A 274 -19.31 -13.02 -21.82
CA GLU A 274 -18.92 -12.75 -20.44
C GLU A 274 -17.41 -12.58 -20.27
N LEU A 275 -16.59 -13.44 -20.88
CA LEU A 275 -15.14 -13.24 -20.93
C LEU A 275 -14.78 -11.86 -21.48
N SER A 276 -15.38 -11.46 -22.60
CA SER A 276 -15.11 -10.16 -23.24
C SER A 276 -15.55 -8.99 -22.36
N ARG A 277 -16.65 -9.15 -21.62
CA ARG A 277 -17.12 -8.18 -20.63
C ARG A 277 -16.11 -8.04 -19.47
N LEU A 278 -15.62 -9.16 -18.94
CA LEU A 278 -14.62 -9.18 -17.87
C LEU A 278 -13.29 -8.55 -18.33
N GLU A 279 -12.83 -8.85 -19.54
CA GLU A 279 -11.65 -8.22 -20.13
C GLU A 279 -11.81 -6.71 -20.31
N SER A 280 -13.03 -6.21 -20.53
CA SER A 280 -13.29 -4.77 -20.59
C SER A 280 -13.33 -4.13 -19.20
N LEU A 281 -13.91 -4.81 -18.21
CA LEU A 281 -14.13 -4.26 -16.88
C LEU A 281 -12.87 -4.34 -16.01
N ASN A 282 -12.22 -5.51 -16.01
CA ASN A 282 -11.10 -5.89 -15.15
C ASN A 282 -9.82 -6.01 -15.98
N ARG A 283 -9.45 -4.91 -16.64
CA ARG A 283 -8.37 -4.81 -17.64
C ARG A 283 -7.00 -4.40 -17.09
N VAL A 284 -6.79 -4.54 -15.78
CA VAL A 284 -5.52 -4.20 -15.14
C VAL A 284 -4.41 -5.12 -15.66
N PHE A 285 -3.15 -4.64 -15.67
CA PHE A 285 -2.00 -5.39 -16.18
C PHE A 285 -2.16 -5.83 -17.65
N PRO A 286 -2.07 -4.90 -18.61
CA PRO A 286 -2.19 -5.23 -20.03
C PRO A 286 -1.08 -6.15 -20.53
N ASN A 287 0.10 -6.10 -19.89
CA ASN A 287 1.28 -6.90 -20.24
C ASN A 287 1.48 -8.08 -19.26
N LEU A 288 0.41 -8.54 -18.62
CA LEU A 288 0.48 -9.67 -17.71
C LEU A 288 1.03 -10.90 -18.45
N SER A 289 2.09 -11.50 -17.92
CA SER A 289 2.60 -12.78 -18.41
C SER A 289 2.27 -13.89 -17.43
N LEU A 290 1.72 -14.98 -17.95
CA LEU A 290 1.49 -16.20 -17.19
C LEU A 290 2.80 -16.86 -16.73
N ASP A 291 3.94 -16.54 -17.35
CA ASP A 291 5.23 -17.11 -16.98
C ASP A 291 5.76 -16.62 -15.64
N TRP A 292 5.18 -15.56 -15.06
CA TRP A 292 5.51 -15.08 -13.72
C TRP A 292 5.19 -16.11 -12.62
N TRP A 293 4.34 -17.10 -12.91
CA TRP A 293 4.00 -18.20 -12.01
C TRP A 293 4.74 -19.50 -12.35
N ASN A 294 5.65 -19.50 -13.32
CA ASN A 294 6.51 -20.65 -13.56
C ASN A 294 7.57 -20.71 -12.46
N ASP A 295 7.63 -21.84 -11.74
CA ASP A 295 8.63 -22.15 -10.71
C ASP A 295 10.06 -22.34 -11.27
N ASP A 296 10.36 -21.81 -12.45
CA ASP A 296 11.67 -21.94 -13.08
C ASP A 296 12.66 -21.05 -12.31
N LYS A 297 13.22 -21.63 -11.25
CA LYS A 297 14.25 -21.06 -10.35
C LYS A 297 15.47 -20.50 -11.10
N SER A 298 15.57 -20.73 -12.41
CA SER A 298 16.61 -20.24 -13.30
C SER A 298 16.57 -18.73 -13.55
N MET A 299 15.41 -18.05 -13.45
CA MET A 299 15.35 -16.60 -13.70
C MET A 299 15.82 -15.72 -12.54
N LEU A 300 15.86 -16.22 -11.30
CA LEU A 300 16.34 -15.45 -10.14
C LEU A 300 17.87 -15.41 -10.01
N CYS A 301 18.60 -16.20 -10.82
CA CYS A 301 20.07 -16.25 -10.83
C CYS A 301 20.70 -15.73 -12.14
N ALA A 302 19.89 -15.26 -13.10
CA ALA A 302 20.34 -14.90 -14.43
C ALA A 302 20.33 -13.38 -14.68
N GLN A 303 20.79 -12.58 -13.72
CA GLN A 303 21.35 -11.26 -13.98
C GLN A 303 22.61 -11.11 -13.11
N ASN A 304 23.72 -11.61 -13.65
CA ASN A 304 25.08 -11.33 -13.18
C ASN A 304 25.40 -9.84 -13.33
#